data_AF-A0A8X7ZUU7-F1
#
_entry.id   AF-A0A8X7ZUU7-F1
#
_cell.length_a   1.000
_cell.length_b   1.000
_cell.length_c   1.000
_cell.angle_alpha   90.00
_cell.angle_beta   90.00
_cell.angle_gamma   90.00
#
_symmetry.space_group_name_H-M   'P 1'
#
loop_
_entity.id
_entity.type
_entity.pdbx_description
1 polymer ?
#
loop_
_entity_poly.entity_id
_entity_poly.type
_entity_poly.pdbx_seq_one_letter_code
_entity_poly.pdbx_strand_id
1 'polypeptide(L)'
;MSSRRLRAFKRWMISQGIEWSNDTLQFIDTPEEGISVNALWDLKEGDLIAKIPKTACLTIKTSGAQDLIESTGLDGYLGLSVALMYEKSLGGDSPWAGYLQVLPDCECLPLVWSLDEVDLLLRGTELHKVNLKVIDGLVFGLVLLTLVAPKQIVKEDKALIYEDWKESILPLLDSLPSNIDPKFFSVEQYFAAKSLIASRSFEIDDYHGFGMVPLADLFNHKTGAEDVHFTSTSSHSESDDDSDNSDTVDLDADSIGNKEPSSELDCSSVTGDDPSVLEMIMVKDVIAGVEVCV
;
A
#
# COMPACT_ATOMS: atom_id res chain seq x y z
N MET A 1 -19.26 14.63 18.51
CA MET A 1 -18.49 13.95 19.58
C MET A 1 -17.64 12.88 18.92
N SER A 2 -16.34 12.81 19.21
CA SER A 2 -15.45 11.78 18.64
C SER A 2 -15.96 10.37 19.00
N SER A 3 -16.00 9.45 18.03
CA SER A 3 -16.51 8.08 18.21
C SER A 3 -15.71 7.30 19.27
N ARG A 4 -16.27 6.20 19.79
CA ARG A 4 -15.57 5.36 20.78
C ARG A 4 -14.25 4.83 20.21
N ARG A 5 -14.23 4.42 18.93
CA ARG A 5 -13.05 3.91 18.25
C ARG A 5 -11.99 4.99 18.06
N LEU A 6 -12.35 6.20 17.62
CA LEU A 6 -11.40 7.30 17.48
C LEU A 6 -10.75 7.69 18.82
N ARG A 7 -11.50 7.71 19.92
CA ARG A 7 -10.93 7.98 21.24
C ARG A 7 -9.93 6.92 21.68
N ALA A 8 -10.18 5.66 21.34
CA ALA A 8 -9.26 4.56 21.64
C ALA A 8 -8.01 4.63 20.74
N PHE A 9 -8.18 4.94 19.46
CA PHE A 9 -7.08 5.20 18.54
C PHE A 9 -6.18 6.35 18.97
N LYS A 10 -6.73 7.50 19.36
CA LYS A 10 -5.94 8.63 19.88
C LYS A 10 -5.09 8.24 21.10
N ARG A 11 -5.65 7.47 22.04
CA ARG A 11 -4.89 6.97 23.20
C ARG A 11 -3.79 6.00 22.79
N TRP A 12 -4.08 5.15 21.81
CA TRP A 12 -3.13 4.21 21.25
C TRP A 12 -1.96 4.93 20.56
N MET A 13 -2.24 5.92 19.70
CA MET A 13 -1.21 6.73 19.06
C MET A 13 -0.25 7.37 20.06
N ILE A 14 -0.76 7.96 21.14
CA ILE A 14 0.06 8.51 22.23
C ILE A 14 0.94 7.43 22.85
N SER A 15 0.41 6.22 23.08
CA SER A 15 1.18 5.10 23.65
C SER A 15 2.29 4.57 22.72
N GLN A 16 2.15 4.77 21.42
CA GLN A 16 3.14 4.39 20.40
C GLN A 16 4.14 5.51 20.08
N GLY A 17 4.01 6.67 20.73
CA GLY A 17 4.89 7.82 20.47
C GLY A 17 4.59 8.54 19.16
N ILE A 18 3.39 8.36 18.58
CA ILE A 18 2.96 9.15 17.43
C ILE A 18 2.61 10.55 17.95
N GLU A 19 3.29 11.55 17.41
CA GLU A 19 3.06 12.96 17.72
C GLU A 19 2.25 13.59 16.60
N TRP A 20 1.17 14.27 16.96
CA TRP A 20 0.40 15.07 16.01
C TRP A 20 -0.19 16.28 16.73
N SER A 21 -0.49 17.32 15.96
CA SER A 21 -1.08 18.53 16.52
C SER A 21 -2.57 18.34 16.80
N ASN A 22 -2.92 17.82 17.99
CA ASN A 22 -4.32 17.59 18.39
C ASN A 22 -5.16 18.87 18.49
N ASP A 23 -4.51 20.03 18.54
CA ASP A 23 -5.17 21.34 18.54
C ASP A 23 -5.38 21.90 17.12
N THR A 24 -4.71 21.35 16.10
CA THR A 24 -4.82 21.78 14.70
C THR A 24 -5.54 20.78 13.81
N LEU A 25 -5.59 19.50 14.17
CA LEU A 25 -6.27 18.46 13.40
C LEU A 25 -7.46 17.86 14.17
N GLN A 26 -8.59 17.78 13.49
CA GLN A 26 -9.79 17.12 13.96
C GLN A 26 -10.08 15.88 13.13
N PHE A 27 -10.25 14.73 13.79
CA PHE A 27 -10.72 13.51 13.14
C PHE A 27 -12.24 13.42 13.24
N ILE A 28 -12.88 13.28 12.10
CA ILE A 28 -14.32 13.08 11.97
C ILE A 28 -14.53 11.65 11.51
N ASP A 29 -15.48 10.95 12.14
CA ASP A 29 -15.79 9.55 11.85
C ASP A 29 -17.28 9.47 11.55
N THR A 30 -17.60 9.23 10.29
CA THR A 30 -18.96 9.10 9.79
C THR A 30 -19.19 7.68 9.29
N PRO A 31 -20.40 7.11 9.49
CA PRO A 31 -20.69 5.77 9.00
C PRO A 31 -20.65 5.64 7.46
N GLU A 32 -20.92 6.74 6.74
CA GLU A 32 -21.10 6.75 5.28
C GLU A 32 -19.79 7.02 4.53
N GLU A 33 -19.03 8.04 4.96
CA GLU A 33 -17.81 8.50 4.28
C GLU A 33 -16.53 8.00 4.96
N GLY A 34 -16.67 7.23 6.04
CA GLY A 34 -15.53 6.79 6.83
C GLY A 34 -14.92 7.94 7.64
N ILE A 35 -13.58 7.96 7.72
CA ILE A 35 -12.84 8.92 8.54
C ILE A 35 -12.22 10.00 7.65
N SER A 36 -12.32 11.25 8.10
CA SER A 36 -11.67 12.39 7.49
C SER A 36 -10.82 13.14 8.52
N VAL A 37 -9.81 13.85 8.03
CA VAL A 37 -8.94 14.71 8.85
C VAL A 37 -9.14 16.16 8.44
N ASN A 38 -9.62 17.00 9.35
CA ASN A 38 -9.96 18.38 9.08
C ASN A 38 -9.07 19.35 9.86
N ALA A 39 -8.70 20.46 9.23
CA ALA A 39 -7.95 21.54 9.87
C ALA A 39 -8.86 22.31 10.84
N LEU A 40 -8.40 22.52 12.07
CA LEU A 40 -9.05 23.38 13.08
C LEU A 40 -8.57 24.83 12.98
N TRP A 41 -7.37 25.04 12.43
CA TRP A 41 -6.73 26.33 12.22
C TRP A 41 -6.16 26.38 10.82
N ASP A 42 -5.80 27.58 10.37
CA ASP A 42 -5.06 27.74 9.12
C ASP A 42 -3.70 27.05 9.24
N LEU A 43 -3.43 26.11 8.35
CA LEU A 43 -2.16 25.40 8.19
C LEU A 43 -1.40 26.03 7.03
N LYS A 44 -0.10 26.19 7.20
CA LYS A 44 0.79 26.79 6.20
C LYS A 44 1.66 25.76 5.53
N GLU A 45 2.01 26.02 4.28
CA GLU A 45 3.05 25.26 3.59
C GLU A 45 4.32 25.18 4.45
N GLY A 46 4.85 23.97 4.61
CA GLY A 46 5.99 23.66 5.47
C GLY A 46 5.64 23.35 6.93
N ASP A 47 4.38 23.48 7.35
CA ASP A 47 3.98 23.09 8.70
C ASP A 47 4.12 21.57 8.89
N LEU A 48 4.83 21.17 9.94
CA LEU A 48 4.90 19.78 10.36
C LEU A 48 3.64 19.43 11.17
N ILE A 49 2.82 18.51 10.66
CA ILE A 49 1.54 18.15 11.28
C ILE A 49 1.57 16.85 12.06
N ALA A 50 2.51 15.94 11.74
CA ALA A 50 2.71 14.71 12.48
C ALA A 50 4.13 14.14 12.38
N LYS A 51 4.53 13.41 13.42
CA LYS A 51 5.71 12.54 13.47
C LYS A 51 5.29 11.13 13.87
N ILE A 52 5.66 10.14 13.06
CA ILE A 52 5.24 8.76 13.23
C ILE A 52 6.50 7.88 13.35
N PRO A 53 6.80 7.31 14.53
CA PRO A 53 7.90 6.37 14.66
C PRO A 53 7.71 5.17 13.72
N LYS A 54 8.76 4.76 12.99
CA LYS A 54 8.70 3.57 12.11
C LYS A 54 8.34 2.29 12.86
N THR A 55 8.67 2.22 14.15
CA THR A 55 8.26 1.13 15.05
C THR A 55 6.75 1.06 15.30
N ALA A 56 6.02 2.17 15.12
CA ALA A 56 4.57 2.21 15.24
C ALA A 56 3.85 1.73 13.95
N CYS A 57 4.56 1.71 12.82
CA CYS A 57 4.04 1.20 11.55
C CYS A 57 3.83 -0.31 11.61
N LEU A 58 2.80 -0.80 10.92
CA LEU A 58 2.58 -2.22 10.73
C LEU A 58 3.30 -2.66 9.46
N THR A 59 4.39 -3.39 9.63
CA THR A 59 5.28 -3.89 8.58
C THR A 59 5.58 -5.37 8.85
N ILE A 60 6.19 -6.05 7.88
CA ILE A 60 6.71 -7.42 8.12
C ILE A 60 7.69 -7.42 9.30
N LYS A 61 8.57 -6.40 9.37
CA LYS A 61 9.63 -6.26 10.38
C LYS A 61 9.14 -5.93 11.78
N THR A 62 7.97 -5.33 11.91
CA THR A 62 7.41 -4.94 13.21
C THR A 62 6.39 -5.95 13.72
N SER A 63 5.70 -6.67 12.84
CA SER A 63 4.67 -7.65 13.22
C SER A 63 5.23 -8.82 14.03
N GLY A 64 4.41 -9.35 14.94
CA GLY A 64 4.71 -10.61 15.63
C GLY A 64 4.75 -11.84 14.71
N ALA A 65 4.36 -11.70 13.44
CA ALA A 65 4.45 -12.75 12.42
C ALA A 65 5.80 -12.76 11.67
N GLN A 66 6.75 -11.87 12.00
CA GLN A 66 7.99 -11.71 11.25
C GLN A 66 8.69 -13.05 10.99
N ASP A 67 8.97 -13.83 12.04
CA ASP A 67 9.69 -15.11 11.92
C ASP A 67 8.96 -16.11 11.01
N LEU A 68 7.63 -16.13 11.07
CA LEU A 68 6.79 -17.01 10.22
C LEU A 68 6.87 -16.58 8.75
N ILE A 69 6.81 -15.29 8.48
CA ILE A 69 6.85 -14.72 7.13
C ILE A 69 8.25 -14.91 6.52
N GLU A 70 9.30 -14.60 7.27
CA GLU A 70 10.68 -14.71 6.79
C GLU A 70 11.11 -16.17 6.57
N SER A 71 10.71 -17.09 7.47
CA SER A 71 11.04 -18.52 7.31
C SER A 71 10.36 -19.18 6.11
N THR A 72 9.27 -18.60 5.62
CA THR A 72 8.55 -19.06 4.42
C THR A 72 8.97 -18.32 3.15
N GLY A 73 9.87 -17.33 3.28
CA GLY A 73 10.38 -16.54 2.16
C GLY A 73 9.35 -15.58 1.57
N LEU A 74 8.31 -15.22 2.33
CA LEU A 74 7.29 -14.26 1.89
C LEU A 74 7.78 -12.83 2.09
N ASP A 75 7.55 -11.97 1.11
CA ASP A 75 7.95 -10.57 1.14
C ASP A 75 6.90 -9.65 0.50
N GLY A 76 7.23 -8.36 0.41
CA GLY A 76 6.40 -7.34 -0.24
C GLY A 76 4.94 -7.33 0.26
N TYR A 77 4.00 -7.15 -0.66
CA TYR A 77 2.57 -7.11 -0.34
C TYR A 77 2.02 -8.46 0.14
N LEU A 78 2.63 -9.58 -0.26
CA LEU A 78 2.18 -10.91 0.16
C LEU A 78 2.51 -11.14 1.64
N GLY A 79 3.75 -10.88 2.04
CA GLY A 79 4.18 -10.92 3.43
C GLY A 79 3.45 -9.89 4.30
N LEU A 80 3.25 -8.66 3.80
CA LEU A 80 2.49 -7.63 4.52
C LEU A 80 1.02 -8.04 4.75
N SER A 81 0.41 -8.76 3.79
CA SER A 81 -0.95 -9.30 3.95
C SER A 81 -1.00 -10.30 5.10
N VAL A 82 -0.03 -11.21 5.18
CA VAL A 82 0.11 -12.18 6.29
C VAL A 82 0.30 -11.45 7.62
N ALA A 83 1.15 -10.43 7.68
CA ALA A 83 1.36 -9.62 8.88
C ALA A 83 0.05 -8.97 9.36
N LEU A 84 -0.69 -8.33 8.46
CA LEU A 84 -1.99 -7.72 8.78
C LEU A 84 -3.02 -8.74 9.27
N MET A 85 -3.12 -9.88 8.60
CA MET A 85 -4.05 -10.96 8.97
C MET A 85 -3.69 -11.55 10.35
N TYR A 86 -2.40 -11.74 10.62
CA TYR A 86 -1.90 -12.19 11.91
C TYR A 86 -2.25 -11.20 13.02
N GLU A 87 -1.96 -9.90 12.85
CA GLU A 87 -2.29 -8.90 13.87
C GLU A 87 -3.80 -8.77 14.09
N LYS A 88 -4.61 -8.85 13.03
CA LYS A 88 -6.08 -8.91 13.15
C LYS A 88 -6.55 -10.11 13.97
N SER A 89 -5.89 -11.26 13.82
CA SER A 89 -6.27 -12.49 14.52
C SER A 89 -6.04 -12.44 16.04
N LEU A 90 -5.09 -11.62 16.50
CA LEU A 90 -4.82 -11.39 17.91
C LEU A 90 -5.89 -10.51 18.59
N GLY A 91 -6.68 -9.78 17.80
CA GLY A 91 -7.73 -8.90 18.30
C GLY A 91 -7.19 -7.87 19.30
N GLY A 92 -7.68 -7.92 20.54
CA GLY A 92 -7.26 -7.00 21.60
C GLY A 92 -5.83 -7.18 22.10
N ASP A 93 -5.21 -8.33 21.82
CA ASP A 93 -3.83 -8.64 22.22
C ASP A 93 -2.80 -8.13 21.21
N SER A 94 -3.23 -7.67 20.03
CA SER A 94 -2.32 -7.05 19.05
C SER A 94 -1.76 -5.73 19.58
N PRO A 95 -0.45 -5.46 19.40
CA PRO A 95 0.12 -4.14 19.64
C PRO A 95 -0.58 -3.05 18.83
N TRP A 96 -1.22 -3.38 17.70
CA TRP A 96 -1.96 -2.46 16.83
C TRP A 96 -3.47 -2.46 17.06
N ALA A 97 -3.99 -3.09 18.11
CA ALA A 97 -5.44 -3.19 18.35
C ALA A 97 -6.17 -1.82 18.30
N GLY A 98 -5.51 -0.77 18.79
CA GLY A 98 -6.04 0.59 18.76
C GLY A 98 -6.16 1.20 17.36
N TYR A 99 -5.29 0.80 16.43
CA TYR A 99 -5.29 1.18 15.01
C TYR A 99 -6.22 0.29 14.18
N LEU A 100 -6.14 -1.03 14.35
CA LEU A 100 -6.92 -2.00 13.57
C LEU A 100 -8.44 -1.82 13.70
N GLN A 101 -8.95 -1.33 14.83
CA GLN A 101 -10.38 -1.02 15.02
C GLN A 101 -10.88 0.19 14.21
N VAL A 102 -9.97 1.00 13.68
CA VAL A 102 -10.27 2.21 12.91
C VAL A 102 -10.41 1.87 11.43
N LEU A 103 -9.62 0.89 10.98
CA LEU A 103 -9.70 0.37 9.62
C LEU A 103 -11.10 -0.16 9.32
N PRO A 104 -11.58 -0.02 8.07
CA PRO A 104 -12.73 -0.76 7.61
C PRO A 104 -12.38 -2.26 7.51
N ASP A 105 -13.39 -3.11 7.39
CA ASP A 105 -13.17 -4.55 7.20
C ASP A 105 -12.41 -4.83 5.90
N CYS A 106 -12.78 -4.11 4.83
CA CYS A 106 -12.13 -4.09 3.52
C CYS A 106 -12.40 -2.74 2.82
N GLU A 107 -11.62 -2.44 1.79
CA GLU A 107 -11.84 -1.28 0.93
C GLU A 107 -12.70 -1.64 -0.27
N CYS A 108 -13.50 -0.67 -0.75
CA CYS A 108 -14.42 -0.88 -1.87
C CYS A 108 -13.68 -0.90 -3.22
N LEU A 109 -12.87 -1.93 -3.43
CA LEU A 109 -12.14 -2.17 -4.68
C LEU A 109 -12.85 -3.22 -5.54
N PRO A 110 -12.76 -3.16 -6.88
CA PRO A 110 -13.26 -4.20 -7.77
C PRO A 110 -12.82 -5.62 -7.40
N LEU A 111 -11.65 -5.71 -6.75
CA LEU A 111 -11.08 -6.94 -6.21
C LEU A 111 -11.97 -7.66 -5.19
N VAL A 112 -12.77 -6.95 -4.40
CA VAL A 112 -13.63 -7.56 -3.36
C VAL A 112 -15.09 -7.69 -3.79
N TRP A 113 -15.46 -7.16 -4.95
CA TRP A 113 -16.83 -7.26 -5.48
C TRP A 113 -17.17 -8.70 -5.90
N SER A 114 -18.45 -9.02 -6.00
CA SER A 114 -18.90 -10.24 -6.68
C SER A 114 -18.59 -10.19 -8.18
N LEU A 115 -18.60 -11.36 -8.84
CA LEU A 115 -18.42 -11.41 -10.30
C LEU A 115 -19.55 -10.71 -11.05
N ASP A 116 -20.77 -10.77 -10.52
CA ASP A 116 -21.94 -10.09 -11.09
C ASP A 116 -21.80 -8.56 -10.98
N GLU A 117 -21.31 -8.04 -9.85
CA GLU A 117 -21.03 -6.61 -9.69
C GLU A 117 -19.91 -6.15 -10.63
N VAL A 118 -18.86 -6.94 -10.83
CA VAL A 118 -17.82 -6.66 -11.82
C VAL A 118 -18.41 -6.60 -13.24
N ASP A 119 -19.31 -7.52 -13.57
CA ASP A 119 -19.96 -7.55 -14.89
C ASP A 119 -20.95 -6.41 -15.10
N LEU A 120 -21.63 -5.99 -14.04
CA LEU A 120 -22.63 -4.93 -14.09
C LEU A 120 -22.00 -3.53 -14.07
N LEU A 121 -21.09 -3.28 -13.11
CA LEU A 121 -20.57 -1.95 -12.81
C LEU A 121 -19.39 -1.54 -13.70
N LEU A 122 -18.56 -2.49 -14.12
CA LEU A 122 -17.40 -2.20 -14.96
C LEU A 122 -17.66 -2.36 -16.45
N ARG A 123 -18.89 -2.70 -16.84
CA ARG A 123 -19.25 -2.93 -18.25
C ARG A 123 -18.88 -1.71 -19.10
N GLY A 124 -18.08 -1.93 -20.14
CA GLY A 124 -17.64 -0.87 -21.05
C GLY A 124 -16.40 -0.10 -20.60
N THR A 125 -15.81 -0.43 -19.45
CA THR A 125 -14.49 0.08 -19.02
C THR A 125 -13.36 -0.84 -19.49
N GLU A 126 -12.12 -0.32 -19.53
CA GLU A 126 -10.92 -1.13 -19.78
C GLU A 126 -10.76 -2.28 -18.77
N LEU A 127 -11.20 -2.09 -17.53
CA LEU A 127 -11.11 -3.09 -16.47
C LEU A 127 -12.01 -4.31 -16.72
N HIS A 128 -13.07 -4.14 -17.50
CA HIS A 128 -13.92 -5.22 -17.99
C HIS A 128 -13.50 -5.70 -19.40
N LYS A 129 -12.64 -4.97 -20.11
CA LYS A 129 -12.45 -5.17 -21.55
C LYS A 129 -11.93 -6.55 -21.92
N VAL A 130 -12.82 -7.25 -22.59
CA VAL A 130 -12.60 -8.34 -23.52
C VAL A 130 -11.72 -7.87 -24.68
N ASN A 131 -10.43 -8.19 -24.66
CA ASN A 131 -9.56 -7.90 -25.80
C ASN A 131 -9.73 -8.98 -26.88
N LEU A 132 -10.74 -8.82 -27.74
CA LEU A 132 -10.97 -9.70 -28.88
C LEU A 132 -10.08 -9.26 -30.05
N LYS A 133 -8.83 -9.72 -30.12
CA LYS A 133 -8.07 -9.63 -31.37
C LYS A 133 -8.58 -10.72 -32.32
N VAL A 134 -9.59 -10.39 -33.14
CA VAL A 134 -9.89 -11.17 -34.34
C VAL A 134 -8.74 -10.96 -35.31
N ILE A 135 -7.90 -11.98 -35.49
CA ILE A 135 -6.91 -12.03 -36.56
C ILE A 135 -7.65 -12.52 -37.81
N ASP A 136 -8.28 -11.62 -38.56
CA ASP A 136 -8.81 -12.00 -39.86
C ASP A 136 -7.66 -12.08 -40.87
N GLY A 137 -7.15 -13.30 -41.00
CA GLY A 137 -6.14 -13.64 -41.98
C GLY A 137 -5.54 -15.05 -41.85
N LEU A 138 -6.23 -16.07 -41.35
CA LEU A 138 -5.98 -17.46 -41.79
C LEU A 138 -7.06 -18.45 -41.30
N VAL A 139 -7.69 -19.10 -42.26
CA VAL A 139 -8.56 -20.27 -42.11
C VAL A 139 -7.70 -21.52 -41.94
N PHE A 140 -8.01 -22.39 -40.96
CA PHE A 140 -8.08 -23.86 -41.01
C PHE A 140 -7.70 -24.52 -39.67
N GLY A 141 -8.62 -25.33 -39.13
CA GLY A 141 -8.28 -26.55 -38.40
C GLY A 141 -7.94 -26.43 -36.92
N LEU A 142 -8.95 -26.61 -36.06
CA LEU A 142 -8.89 -27.25 -34.73
C LEU A 142 -7.90 -26.70 -33.65
N VAL A 143 -7.20 -25.59 -33.87
CA VAL A 143 -6.29 -24.96 -32.89
C VAL A 143 -6.73 -23.54 -32.50
N LEU A 144 -7.97 -23.14 -32.81
CA LEU A 144 -8.50 -21.79 -32.50
C LEU A 144 -9.43 -21.73 -31.28
N LEU A 145 -9.68 -22.85 -30.57
CA LEU A 145 -10.59 -22.82 -29.42
C LEU A 145 -9.93 -22.22 -28.15
N THR A 146 -8.60 -22.21 -28.07
CA THR A 146 -7.86 -21.79 -26.86
C THR A 146 -7.41 -20.32 -26.86
N LEU A 147 -7.66 -19.54 -27.90
CA LEU A 147 -7.13 -18.15 -28.03
C LEU A 147 -8.18 -17.05 -28.13
N VAL A 148 -9.44 -17.33 -27.77
CA VAL A 148 -10.51 -16.32 -27.80
C VAL A 148 -11.34 -16.39 -26.51
N ALA A 149 -10.67 -16.50 -25.35
CA ALA A 149 -11.33 -16.23 -24.08
C ALA A 149 -11.30 -14.70 -23.86
N PRO A 150 -12.44 -14.07 -23.56
CA PRO A 150 -12.48 -12.67 -23.18
C PRO A 150 -11.59 -12.43 -21.96
N LYS A 151 -10.50 -11.66 -22.12
CA LYS A 151 -9.73 -11.21 -20.98
C LYS A 151 -10.58 -10.28 -20.14
N GLN A 152 -10.67 -10.53 -18.85
CA GLN A 152 -11.38 -9.65 -17.94
C GLN A 152 -10.47 -9.40 -16.76
N ILE A 153 -9.79 -8.25 -16.79
CA ILE A 153 -8.63 -7.93 -15.95
C ILE A 153 -8.94 -8.21 -14.48
N VAL A 154 -10.05 -7.67 -13.97
CA VAL A 154 -10.44 -7.86 -12.56
C VAL A 154 -10.71 -9.33 -12.21
N LYS A 155 -11.24 -10.14 -13.14
CA LYS A 155 -11.48 -11.57 -12.90
C LYS A 155 -10.19 -12.38 -12.94
N GLU A 156 -9.26 -12.02 -13.82
CA GLU A 156 -7.92 -12.61 -13.89
C GLU A 156 -7.12 -12.28 -12.63
N ASP A 157 -7.12 -11.01 -12.19
CA ASP A 157 -6.45 -10.58 -10.96
C ASP A 157 -7.02 -11.31 -9.74
N LYS A 158 -8.34 -11.47 -9.66
CA LYS A 158 -8.99 -12.29 -8.63
C LYS A 158 -8.49 -13.75 -8.64
N ALA A 159 -8.33 -14.34 -9.81
CA ALA A 159 -7.84 -15.71 -9.93
C ALA A 159 -6.37 -15.83 -9.50
N LEU A 160 -5.54 -14.87 -9.88
CA LEU A 160 -4.13 -14.82 -9.46
C LEU A 160 -4.01 -14.68 -7.94
N ILE A 161 -4.78 -13.76 -7.34
CA ILE A 161 -4.79 -13.55 -5.89
C ILE A 161 -5.30 -14.80 -5.17
N TYR A 162 -6.27 -15.52 -5.73
CA TYR A 162 -6.70 -16.80 -5.16
C TYR A 162 -5.59 -17.85 -5.19
N GLU A 163 -4.86 -17.98 -6.30
CA GLU A 163 -3.74 -18.92 -6.39
C GLU A 163 -2.59 -18.52 -5.46
N ASP A 164 -2.26 -17.23 -5.32
CA ASP A 164 -1.29 -16.74 -4.32
C ASP A 164 -1.68 -17.19 -2.90
N TRP A 165 -2.95 -17.02 -2.53
CA TRP A 165 -3.45 -17.47 -1.23
C TRP A 165 -3.28 -18.98 -1.07
N LYS A 166 -3.67 -19.76 -2.08
CA LYS A 166 -3.66 -21.21 -2.04
C LYS A 166 -2.25 -21.80 -2.01
N GLU A 167 -1.30 -21.18 -2.72
CA GLU A 167 0.08 -21.66 -2.80
C GLU A 167 0.94 -21.14 -1.65
N SER A 168 0.69 -19.93 -1.16
CA SER A 168 1.60 -19.24 -0.22
C SER A 168 1.03 -19.08 1.19
N ILE A 169 -0.28 -18.89 1.34
CA ILE A 169 -0.90 -18.60 2.65
C ILE A 169 -1.56 -19.83 3.25
N LEU A 170 -2.25 -20.63 2.45
CA LEU A 170 -2.90 -21.85 2.91
C LEU A 170 -1.92 -22.84 3.59
N PRO A 171 -0.67 -23.03 3.11
CA PRO A 171 0.30 -23.88 3.81
C PRO A 171 0.74 -23.33 5.17
N LEU A 172 0.60 -22.02 5.42
CA LEU A 172 0.99 -21.43 6.70
C LEU A 172 0.10 -21.89 7.85
N LEU A 173 -1.13 -22.34 7.56
CA LEU A 173 -2.07 -22.79 8.60
C LEU A 173 -1.50 -23.92 9.46
N ASP A 174 -0.65 -24.77 8.88
CA ASP A 174 0.01 -25.86 9.61
C ASP A 174 1.11 -25.37 10.56
N SER A 175 1.63 -24.16 10.31
CA SER A 175 2.70 -23.51 11.08
C SER A 175 2.20 -22.38 11.99
N LEU A 176 0.89 -22.11 12.00
CA LEU A 176 0.31 -21.06 12.82
C LEU A 176 0.41 -21.40 14.32
N PRO A 177 0.72 -20.42 15.18
CA PRO A 177 0.65 -20.58 16.62
C PRO A 177 -0.77 -20.98 17.08
N SER A 178 -0.87 -21.79 18.14
CA SER A 178 -2.15 -22.36 18.61
C SER A 178 -3.17 -21.32 19.11
N ASN A 179 -2.73 -20.09 19.42
CA ASN A 179 -3.59 -18.98 19.83
C ASN A 179 -4.22 -18.24 18.64
N ILE A 180 -3.86 -18.59 17.41
CA ILE A 180 -4.36 -17.97 16.20
C ILE A 180 -5.54 -18.79 15.67
N ASP A 181 -6.68 -18.14 15.48
CA ASP A 181 -7.85 -18.77 14.88
C ASP A 181 -7.68 -18.83 13.35
N PRO A 182 -7.65 -20.03 12.72
CA PRO A 182 -7.42 -20.18 11.29
C PRO A 182 -8.45 -19.45 10.41
N LYS A 183 -9.61 -19.05 10.96
CA LYS A 183 -10.60 -18.25 10.21
C LYS A 183 -10.03 -16.91 9.73
N PHE A 184 -9.03 -16.36 10.43
CA PHE A 184 -8.37 -15.11 10.02
C PHE A 184 -7.45 -15.30 8.81
N PHE A 185 -7.19 -16.55 8.43
CA PHE A 185 -6.40 -16.92 7.26
C PHE A 185 -7.24 -17.48 6.11
N SER A 186 -8.57 -17.24 6.14
CA SER A 186 -9.45 -17.59 5.03
C SER A 186 -9.16 -16.73 3.79
N VAL A 187 -9.62 -17.20 2.63
CA VAL A 187 -9.49 -16.46 1.37
C VAL A 187 -10.17 -15.09 1.47
N GLU A 188 -11.34 -15.00 2.11
CA GLU A 188 -12.06 -13.73 2.28
C GLU A 188 -11.24 -12.72 3.10
N GLN A 189 -10.57 -13.19 4.14
CA GLN A 189 -9.69 -12.35 4.96
C GLN A 189 -8.44 -11.91 4.20
N TYR A 190 -7.90 -12.76 3.32
CA TYR A 190 -6.79 -12.38 2.45
C TYR A 190 -7.20 -11.32 1.43
N PHE A 191 -8.35 -11.47 0.78
CA PHE A 191 -8.89 -10.44 -0.12
C PHE A 191 -9.13 -9.11 0.60
N ALA A 192 -9.67 -9.17 1.83
CA ALA A 192 -9.85 -8.00 2.68
C ALA A 192 -8.51 -7.32 3.03
N ALA A 193 -7.50 -8.09 3.43
CA ALA A 193 -6.15 -7.58 3.70
C ALA A 193 -5.51 -6.94 2.46
N LYS A 194 -5.57 -7.61 1.31
CA LYS A 194 -5.09 -7.08 0.02
C LYS A 194 -5.78 -5.78 -0.35
N SER A 195 -7.08 -5.65 -0.10
CA SER A 195 -7.82 -4.41 -0.38
C SER A 195 -7.35 -3.24 0.48
N LEU A 196 -7.10 -3.48 1.77
CA LEU A 196 -6.58 -2.48 2.70
C LEU A 196 -5.18 -2.06 2.31
N ILE A 197 -4.29 -3.02 2.05
CA ILE A 197 -2.90 -2.75 1.65
C ILE A 197 -2.87 -1.93 0.36
N ALA A 198 -3.59 -2.36 -0.68
CA ALA A 198 -3.63 -1.66 -1.95
C ALA A 198 -4.12 -0.19 -1.85
N SER A 199 -4.87 0.15 -0.80
CA SER A 199 -5.40 1.50 -0.60
C SER A 199 -4.65 2.33 0.44
N ARG A 200 -3.89 1.71 1.36
CA ARG A 200 -3.42 2.36 2.60
C ARG A 200 -1.94 2.14 2.90
N SER A 201 -1.26 1.24 2.20
CA SER A 201 0.17 1.02 2.45
C SER A 201 1.02 2.10 1.80
N PHE A 202 2.10 2.47 2.48
CA PHE A 202 3.14 3.36 1.98
C PHE A 202 4.46 2.59 1.87
N GLU A 203 5.30 3.00 0.95
CA GLU A 203 6.72 2.65 0.97
C GLU A 203 7.40 3.47 2.08
N ILE A 204 8.08 2.80 3.00
CA ILE A 204 8.66 3.41 4.20
C ILE A 204 10.16 3.67 3.98
N ASP A 205 10.92 2.62 3.71
CA ASP A 205 12.35 2.63 3.41
C ASP A 205 12.81 1.24 2.94
N ASP A 206 14.10 1.10 2.63
CA ASP A 206 14.70 -0.17 2.18
C ASP A 206 14.62 -1.30 3.21
N TYR A 207 14.51 -0.98 4.51
CA TYR A 207 14.50 -1.97 5.58
C TYR A 207 13.08 -2.52 5.85
N HIS A 208 12.11 -1.62 5.93
CA HIS A 208 10.70 -1.93 6.17
C HIS A 208 9.95 -2.30 4.89
N GLY A 209 10.39 -1.80 3.73
CA GLY A 209 9.66 -1.90 2.46
C GLY A 209 8.31 -1.21 2.55
N PHE A 210 7.25 -1.95 2.21
CA PHE A 210 5.88 -1.47 2.33
C PHE A 210 5.28 -1.75 3.72
N GLY A 211 4.50 -0.80 4.22
CA GLY A 211 3.81 -0.93 5.50
C GLY A 211 2.53 -0.11 5.59
N MET A 212 1.68 -0.46 6.54
CA MET A 212 0.59 0.44 6.92
C MET A 212 1.13 1.46 7.92
N VAL A 213 0.91 2.73 7.63
CA VAL A 213 1.41 3.85 8.44
C VAL A 213 0.22 4.49 9.15
N PRO A 214 0.00 4.15 10.44
CA PRO A 214 -1.11 4.71 11.22
C PRO A 214 -1.04 6.24 11.21
N LEU A 215 -2.20 6.89 11.21
CA LEU A 215 -2.40 8.33 11.03
C LEU A 215 -2.23 8.80 9.59
N ALA A 216 -1.14 8.44 8.91
CA ALA A 216 -0.93 8.86 7.52
C ALA A 216 -2.01 8.30 6.59
N ASP A 217 -2.40 7.05 6.79
CA ASP A 217 -3.44 6.37 6.02
C ASP A 217 -4.89 6.82 6.31
N LEU A 218 -5.09 7.77 7.22
CA LEU A 218 -6.41 8.37 7.49
C LEU A 218 -6.72 9.57 6.61
N PHE A 219 -5.72 10.15 5.96
CA PHE A 219 -5.92 11.28 5.08
C PHE A 219 -6.48 10.76 3.76
N ASN A 220 -7.62 11.29 3.35
CA ASN A 220 -8.23 10.94 2.07
C ASN A 220 -7.42 11.53 0.92
N HIS A 221 -7.52 10.91 -0.25
CA HIS A 221 -6.81 11.37 -1.44
C HIS A 221 -7.64 12.37 -2.25
N LYS A 222 -6.99 13.43 -2.77
CA LYS A 222 -7.62 14.38 -3.70
C LYS A 222 -6.76 14.62 -4.93
N THR A 223 -7.24 14.17 -6.09
CA THR A 223 -6.51 14.28 -7.37
C THR A 223 -6.09 15.72 -7.69
N GLY A 224 -4.79 15.93 -7.91
CA GLY A 224 -4.23 17.21 -8.36
C GLY A 224 -4.16 18.29 -7.29
N ALA A 225 -4.32 17.93 -6.01
CA ALA A 225 -4.27 18.87 -4.90
C ALA A 225 -3.89 18.17 -3.58
N GLU A 226 -2.73 17.52 -3.52
CA GLU A 226 -2.15 17.04 -2.25
C GLU A 226 -1.97 18.23 -1.28
N ASP A 227 -2.44 18.10 -0.04
CA ASP A 227 -2.21 19.09 1.02
C ASP A 227 -1.01 18.71 1.88
N VAL A 228 -0.66 17.42 1.95
CA VAL A 228 0.37 16.87 2.83
C VAL A 228 1.26 15.91 2.07
N HIS A 229 2.57 16.08 2.22
CA HIS A 229 3.56 15.14 1.72
C HIS A 229 4.13 14.28 2.86
N PHE A 230 4.30 13.00 2.55
CA PHE A 230 4.85 11.97 3.42
C PHE A 230 6.32 11.79 3.08
N THR A 231 7.22 12.03 4.05
CA THR A 231 8.67 11.88 3.83
C THR A 231 9.30 10.97 4.87
N SER A 232 10.08 10.00 4.40
CA SER A 232 11.20 9.49 5.20
C SER A 232 12.25 10.59 5.19
N THR A 233 12.81 10.95 6.34
CA THR A 233 13.76 12.08 6.45
C THR A 233 15.15 11.70 5.88
N SER A 234 15.21 11.18 4.66
CA SER A 234 16.45 11.07 3.88
C SER A 234 16.36 12.02 2.68
N SER A 235 17.29 12.97 2.67
CA SER A 235 17.37 14.09 1.73
C SER A 235 17.45 13.68 0.25
N HIS A 236 16.62 14.28 -0.61
CA HIS A 236 17.11 15.21 -1.64
C HIS A 236 15.97 16.01 -2.29
N SER A 237 16.10 17.34 -2.23
CA SER A 237 15.41 18.26 -3.10
C SER A 237 15.91 18.04 -4.53
N GLU A 238 15.14 17.34 -5.36
CA GLU A 238 15.36 17.43 -6.81
C GLU A 238 14.64 18.69 -7.29
N SER A 239 15.42 19.74 -7.48
CA SER A 239 15.01 20.89 -8.26
C SER A 239 14.89 20.44 -9.71
N ASP A 240 13.67 20.39 -10.23
CA ASP A 240 13.38 20.20 -11.66
C ASP A 240 14.02 21.34 -12.46
N ASP A 241 15.20 21.10 -13.05
CA ASP A 241 15.75 21.92 -14.12
C ASP A 241 15.57 21.16 -15.43
N ASP A 242 14.33 21.18 -15.93
CA ASP A 242 13.98 20.72 -17.28
C ASP A 242 14.63 21.64 -18.32
N SER A 243 15.88 21.35 -18.65
CA SER A 243 16.53 21.88 -19.85
C SER A 243 16.48 20.84 -20.96
N ASP A 244 15.31 20.77 -21.59
CA ASP A 244 15.13 20.17 -22.91
C ASP A 244 16.05 20.86 -23.92
N ASN A 245 17.02 20.13 -24.44
CA ASN A 245 17.61 20.46 -25.73
C ASN A 245 17.82 19.19 -26.55
N SER A 246 16.81 18.88 -27.35
CA SER A 246 16.93 18.03 -28.53
C SER A 246 17.86 18.69 -29.55
N ASP A 247 18.86 17.98 -30.07
CA ASP A 247 18.91 17.64 -31.51
C ASP A 247 20.22 16.97 -31.96
N THR A 248 20.06 15.70 -32.35
CA THR A 248 20.48 15.09 -33.63
C THR A 248 21.95 14.89 -34.05
N VAL A 249 22.20 13.63 -34.49
CA VAL A 249 23.01 13.11 -35.64
C VAL A 249 24.55 13.17 -35.53
N ASP A 250 25.38 12.22 -36.00
CA ASP A 250 25.24 10.90 -36.63
C ASP A 250 26.66 10.27 -36.76
N LEU A 251 26.72 8.92 -36.86
CA LEU A 251 27.68 8.07 -37.62
C LEU A 251 29.20 8.03 -37.26
N ASP A 252 29.72 6.86 -36.83
CA ASP A 252 30.33 5.81 -37.70
C ASP A 252 31.30 4.82 -36.99
N ALA A 253 31.15 3.55 -37.38
CA ALA A 253 32.15 2.48 -37.63
C ALA A 253 33.02 1.82 -36.52
N ASP A 254 32.81 0.49 -36.43
CA ASP A 254 33.75 -0.65 -36.32
C ASP A 254 34.85 -0.69 -35.23
N SER A 255 34.69 -1.62 -34.26
CA SER A 255 35.68 -2.70 -34.08
C SER A 255 35.24 -3.81 -33.11
N ILE A 256 35.52 -5.04 -33.53
CA ILE A 256 35.38 -6.30 -32.78
C ILE A 256 36.45 -6.37 -31.69
N GLY A 257 36.08 -6.75 -30.47
CA GLY A 257 37.04 -7.06 -29.40
C GLY A 257 36.41 -7.66 -28.16
N ASN A 258 36.39 -8.99 -28.08
CA ASN A 258 36.11 -9.75 -26.87
C ASN A 258 37.00 -9.31 -25.69
N LYS A 259 36.40 -8.98 -24.55
CA LYS A 259 36.99 -9.13 -23.20
C LYS A 259 35.95 -8.84 -22.11
N GLU A 260 35.48 -9.88 -21.43
CA GLU A 260 35.27 -9.77 -19.99
C GLU A 260 36.65 -9.64 -19.32
N PRO A 261 36.75 -8.84 -18.25
CA PRO A 261 36.73 -9.46 -16.93
C PRO A 261 36.02 -8.62 -15.85
N SER A 262 35.40 -9.37 -14.93
CA SER A 262 35.21 -9.09 -13.50
C SER A 262 35.92 -7.86 -12.92
N SER A 263 35.15 -6.97 -12.29
CA SER A 263 35.62 -6.17 -11.17
C SER A 263 34.48 -5.95 -10.19
N GLU A 264 34.61 -6.60 -9.04
CA GLU A 264 33.88 -6.34 -7.80
C GLU A 264 33.89 -4.84 -7.52
N LEU A 265 32.70 -4.22 -7.50
CA LEU A 265 32.50 -2.91 -6.92
C LEU A 265 31.77 -3.13 -5.60
N ASP A 266 32.57 -3.23 -4.54
CA ASP A 266 32.16 -2.98 -3.16
C ASP A 266 31.43 -1.64 -3.13
N CYS A 267 30.10 -1.66 -3.09
CA CYS A 267 29.34 -0.50 -2.67
C CYS A 267 29.39 -0.49 -1.15
N SER A 268 30.38 0.23 -0.62
CA SER A 268 30.43 0.58 0.80
C SER A 268 29.09 1.18 1.19
N SER A 269 28.34 0.45 2.00
CA SER A 269 27.12 0.92 2.65
C SER A 269 27.45 2.19 3.42
N VAL A 270 27.08 3.33 2.88
CA VAL A 270 26.92 4.54 3.67
C VAL A 270 25.74 4.25 4.59
N THR A 271 26.04 3.81 5.82
CA THR A 271 25.05 3.81 6.90
C THR A 271 24.80 5.26 7.26
N GLY A 272 24.06 5.95 6.40
CA GLY A 272 23.27 7.08 6.85
C GLY A 272 22.27 6.49 7.83
N ASP A 273 22.31 6.95 9.08
CA ASP A 273 21.26 6.65 10.04
C ASP A 273 19.95 7.15 9.42
N ASP A 274 19.23 6.25 8.76
CA ASP A 274 17.89 6.54 8.25
C ASP A 274 17.03 6.88 9.47
N PRO A 275 16.44 8.07 9.52
CA PRO A 275 15.69 8.50 10.68
C PRO A 275 14.61 7.49 11.04
N SER A 276 14.52 7.20 12.33
CA SER A 276 13.57 6.25 12.90
C SER A 276 12.12 6.74 12.91
N VAL A 277 11.85 7.90 12.28
CA VAL A 277 10.60 8.64 12.33
C VAL A 277 10.23 9.15 10.94
N LEU A 278 8.96 9.00 10.60
CA LEU A 278 8.33 9.53 9.40
C LEU A 278 7.69 10.88 9.71
N GLU A 279 7.77 11.82 8.79
CA GLU A 279 7.21 13.17 8.97
C GLU A 279 6.12 13.44 7.93
N MET A 280 5.03 14.06 8.40
CA MET A 280 3.94 14.57 7.55
C MET A 280 3.98 16.08 7.55
N ILE A 281 4.23 16.67 6.37
CA ILE A 281 4.47 18.11 6.20
C ILE A 281 3.47 18.67 5.19
N MET A 282 2.90 19.84 5.49
CA MET A 282 2.02 20.54 4.56
C MET A 282 2.78 20.98 3.30
N VAL A 283 2.23 20.70 2.13
CA VAL A 283 2.77 21.18 0.83
C VAL A 283 2.03 22.38 0.28
N LYS A 284 0.91 22.77 0.89
CA LYS A 284 0.23 24.03 0.59
C LYS A 284 -0.58 24.52 1.78
N ASP A 285 -0.97 25.79 1.71
CA ASP A 285 -1.84 26.43 2.68
C ASP A 285 -3.25 25.80 2.68
N VAL A 286 -3.75 25.46 3.87
CA VAL A 286 -5.12 24.96 4.10
C VAL A 286 -5.80 25.81 5.15
N ILE A 287 -6.98 26.34 4.86
CA ILE A 287 -7.74 27.17 5.80
C ILE A 287 -8.49 26.32 6.83
N ALA A 288 -8.76 26.91 7.99
CA ALA A 288 -9.55 26.26 9.03
C ALA A 288 -10.92 25.77 8.52
N GLY A 289 -11.29 24.56 8.94
CA GLY A 289 -12.56 23.89 8.59
C GLY A 289 -12.49 23.02 7.34
N VAL A 290 -11.41 23.10 6.55
CA VAL A 290 -11.23 22.30 5.34
C VAL A 290 -10.61 20.94 5.68
N GLU A 291 -11.00 19.91 4.92
CA GLU A 291 -10.38 18.60 4.98
C GLU A 291 -8.96 18.66 4.42
N VAL A 292 -8.02 18.03 5.12
CA VAL A 292 -6.63 17.90 4.71
C VAL A 292 -6.49 16.57 3.98
N CYS A 293 -6.05 16.61 2.73
CA CYS A 293 -5.89 15.44 1.88
C CYS A 293 -4.41 15.16 1.57
N VAL A 294 -4.10 13.89 1.31
CA VAL A 294 -2.82 13.46 0.72
C VAL A 294 -2.97 13.31 -0.79
#